data_AF-A0A6M6BIZ2-F1
#
_entry.id   AF-A0A6M6BIZ2-F1
#
_cell.length_a   1.000
_cell.length_b   1.000
_cell.length_c   1.000
_cell.angle_alpha   90.00
_cell.angle_beta   90.00
_cell.angle_gamma   90.00
#
_symmetry.space_group_name_H-M   'P 1'
#
loop_
_entity.id
_entity.type
_entity.pdbx_description
1 polymer ?
#
loop_
_entity_poly.entity_id
_entity_poly.type
_entity_poly.pdbx_seq_one_letter_code
_entity_poly.pdbx_strand_id
1 'polypeptide(L)' 'MKPLPSSLTAKDFPDISLGSALSYDELSNGIYHVRLTSQYGLVVEATGGTELLELVSRCIEDALHIDK' A
#
# COMPACT_ATOMS: atom_id res chain seq x y z
N MET A 1 -21.50 -2.86 -2.32
CA MET A 1 -20.10 -2.49 -2.06
C MET A 1 -19.38 -2.47 -3.40
N LYS A 2 -18.78 -1.33 -3.81
CA LYS A 2 -18.00 -1.28 -5.05
C LYS A 2 -16.69 -2.03 -4.82
N PRO A 3 -16.24 -2.91 -5.73
CA PRO A 3 -14.93 -3.53 -5.63
C PRO A 3 -13.88 -2.42 -5.69
N LEU A 4 -12.97 -2.41 -4.72
CA LEU A 4 -11.80 -1.54 -4.76
C LEU A 4 -10.98 -1.94 -6.00
N PRO A 5 -10.44 -0.98 -6.77
CA PRO A 5 -9.62 -1.29 -7.93
C PRO A 5 -8.35 -2.00 -7.47
N SER A 6 -8.06 -3.18 -8.03
CA SER A 6 -6.94 -4.09 -7.67
C SER A 6 -5.53 -3.46 -7.75
N SER A 7 -5.45 -2.19 -8.14
CA SER A 7 -4.21 -1.44 -8.22
C SER A 7 -4.51 0.02 -7.86
N LEU A 8 -4.13 0.40 -6.66
CA LEU A 8 -4.14 1.79 -6.19
C LEU A 8 -2.76 2.36 -6.51
N THR A 9 -2.67 3.23 -7.51
CA THR A 9 -1.39 3.84 -7.88
C THR A 9 -1.08 5.02 -6.97
N ALA A 10 0.20 5.38 -6.80
CA ALA A 10 0.60 6.53 -5.98
C ALA A 10 -0.01 7.87 -6.41
N LYS A 11 -0.65 7.94 -7.59
CA LYS A 11 -1.47 9.09 -7.97
C LYS A 11 -2.69 9.32 -7.07
N ASP A 12 -3.20 8.28 -6.41
CA ASP A 12 -4.28 8.38 -5.42
C ASP A 12 -3.78 8.89 -4.06
N PHE A 13 -2.46 8.89 -3.83
CA PHE A 13 -1.84 9.23 -2.55
C PHE A 13 -0.74 10.28 -2.78
N PRO A 14 -1.08 11.59 -2.70
CA PRO A 14 -0.16 12.67 -3.04
C PRO A 14 1.09 12.74 -2.14
N ASP A 15 1.07 12.06 -0.99
CA ASP A 15 2.20 11.98 -0.05
C ASP A 15 3.27 10.94 -0.42
N ILE A 16 3.00 10.02 -1.34
CA ILE A 16 4.02 9.04 -1.74
C ILE A 16 4.87 9.65 -2.86
N SER A 17 6.18 9.79 -2.61
CA SER A 17 7.15 10.32 -3.58
C SER A 17 6.94 9.73 -4.98
N LEU A 18 6.88 10.63 -5.98
CA LEU A 18 6.73 10.34 -7.41
C LEU A 18 7.72 9.23 -7.83
N GLY A 19 7.23 8.01 -8.01
CA GLY A 19 8.07 6.84 -8.29
C GLY A 19 7.70 5.59 -7.49
N SER A 20 6.80 5.74 -6.51
CA SER A 20 6.28 4.61 -5.74
C SER A 20 5.02 4.03 -6.38
N ALA A 21 4.84 2.72 -6.25
CA ALA A 21 3.68 1.95 -6.67
C ALA A 21 3.17 1.16 -5.47
N LEU A 22 1.91 1.37 -5.12
CA LEU A 22 1.22 0.58 -4.11
C LEU A 22 0.47 -0.55 -4.81
N SER A 23 0.60 -1.76 -4.30
CA SER A 23 -0.11 -2.94 -4.78
C SER A 23 -0.68 -3.67 -3.58
N TYR A 24 -1.83 -4.32 -3.75
CA TYR A 24 -2.40 -5.12 -2.68
C TYR A 24 -3.06 -6.37 -3.25
N ASP A 25 -2.97 -7.46 -2.49
CA ASP A 25 -3.56 -8.75 -2.82
C ASP A 25 -4.40 -9.25 -1.64
N GLU A 26 -5.59 -9.75 -1.91
CA GLU A 26 -6.38 -10.45 -0.90
C GLU A 26 -5.88 -11.89 -0.79
N LEU A 27 -5.32 -12.25 0.37
CA LEU A 27 -4.83 -13.60 0.63
C LEU A 27 -5.95 -14.53 1.08
N SER A 28 -6.85 -14.05 1.96
CA SER A 28 -7.92 -14.87 2.51
C SER A 28 -9.00 -14.06 3.22
N ASN A 29 -10.23 -14.06 2.72
CA ASN A 29 -11.46 -13.62 3.39
C ASN A 29 -11.31 -12.40 4.33
N GLY A 30 -10.81 -11.28 3.80
CA GLY A 30 -10.57 -10.05 4.55
C GLY A 30 -9.12 -9.84 5.03
N ILE A 31 -8.21 -10.79 4.75
CA ILE A 31 -6.76 -10.61 4.89
C ILE A 31 -6.21 -10.03 3.60
N TYR A 32 -5.67 -8.83 3.70
CA TYR A 32 -5.00 -8.13 2.61
C TYR A 32 -3.51 -8.07 2.86
N HIS A 33 -2.75 -8.24 1.79
CA HIS A 33 -1.31 -8.04 1.73
C HIS A 33 -1.05 -6.82 0.87
N VAL A 34 -0.62 -5.73 1.49
CA VAL A 34 -0.26 -4.46 0.85
C VAL A 34 1.26 -4.40 0.70
N ARG A 35 1.72 -3.95 -0.46
CA ARG A 35 3.12 -3.78 -0.80
C ARG A 35 3.32 -2.40 -1.41
N LEU A 36 4.21 -1.62 -0.82
CA LEU A 36 4.70 -0.39 -1.39
C LEU A 36 6.07 -0.64 -2.02
N THR A 37 6.14 -0.43 -3.32
CA THR A 37 7.36 -0.63 -4.12
C THR A 37 7.78 0.73 -4.67
N SER A 38 9.01 1.15 -4.43
CA SER A 38 9.59 2.32 -5.08
C SER A 38 10.33 1.89 -6.35
N GLN A 39 10.72 2.86 -7.17
CA GLN A 39 11.58 2.65 -8.33
C GLN A 39 12.91 1.92 -8.01
N TYR A 40 13.32 1.93 -6.74
CA TYR A 40 14.53 1.26 -6.24
C TYR A 40 14.28 -0.15 -5.70
N GLY A 41 13.02 -0.59 -5.56
CA GLY A 41 12.65 -1.88 -4.99
C GLY A 41 11.53 -1.80 -3.96
N LEU A 42 11.25 -2.91 -3.27
CA LEU A 42 10.26 -2.96 -2.19
C LEU A 42 10.68 -2.03 -1.04
N VAL A 43 9.79 -1.12 -0.63
CA VAL A 43 10.02 -0.20 0.50
C VAL A 43 9.39 -0.77 1.76
N VAL A 44 8.10 -1.12 1.68
CA VAL A 44 7.31 -1.58 2.81
C VAL A 44 6.35 -2.66 2.35
N GLU A 45 6.14 -3.67 3.18
CA GLU A 45 5.05 -4.63 3.04
C GLU A 45 4.28 -4.74 4.36
N ALA A 46 2.96 -4.85 4.26
CA ALA A 46 2.09 -5.03 5.40
C ALA A 46 1.02 -6.08 5.07
N THR A 47 0.84 -7.06 5.95
CA THR A 47 -0.23 -8.06 5.81
C THR A 47 -1.11 -7.99 7.04
N GLY A 48 -2.44 -7.96 6.84
CA GLY A 48 -3.37 -7.94 7.96
C GLY A 48 -4.79 -8.26 7.56
N GLY A 49 -5.58 -8.71 8.54
CA GLY A 49 -7.03 -8.89 8.44
C GLY A 49 -7.84 -7.60 8.67
N THR A 50 -7.16 -6.47 8.75
CA THR A 50 -7.76 -5.16 9.00
C THR A 50 -8.27 -4.55 7.69
N GLU A 51 -9.15 -3.55 7.76
CA GLU A 51 -9.62 -2.83 6.58
C GLU A 51 -8.42 -2.40 5.70
N LEU A 52 -8.48 -2.74 4.41
CA LEU A 52 -7.41 -2.49 3.43
C LEU A 52 -6.88 -1.05 3.52
N LEU A 53 -7.78 -0.08 3.75
CA LEU A 53 -7.45 1.33 3.84
C LEU A 53 -6.53 1.65 5.02
N GLU A 54 -6.72 1.02 6.18
CA GLU A 54 -5.83 1.18 7.33
C GLU A 54 -4.45 0.59 7.06
N LEU A 55 -4.40 -0.60 6.44
CA LEU A 55 -3.14 -1.23 6.02
C LEU A 55 -2.38 -0.35 5.03
N VAL A 56 -3.09 0.23 4.06
CA VAL A 56 -2.53 1.15 3.07
C VAL A 56 -1.98 2.41 3.73
N SER A 57 -2.76 3.08 4.58
CA SER A 57 -2.30 4.28 5.31
C SER A 57 -1.05 3.99 6.13
N ARG A 58 -1.04 2.86 6.84
CA ARG A 58 0.12 2.44 7.64
C ARG A 58 1.35 2.15 6.79
N CYS A 59 1.19 1.47 5.65
CA CYS A 59 2.28 1.23 4.70
C CYS A 59 2.89 2.54 4.17
N ILE A 60 2.05 3.55 3.93
CA ILE A 60 2.49 4.87 3.46
C ILE A 60 3.22 5.62 4.56
N GLU A 61 2.69 5.64 5.79
CA GLU A 61 3.34 6.26 6.94
C GLU A 61 4.72 5.64 7.24
N ASP A 62 4.81 4.30 7.23
CA ASP A 62 6.08 3.59 7.38
C ASP A 62 7.07 3.99 6.29
N ALA A 63 6.62 4.08 5.03
CA ALA A 63 7.48 4.45 3.91
C ALA A 63 8.00 5.90 4.02
N LEU A 64 7.14 6.83 4.45
CA LEU A 64 7.51 8.22 4.72
C LEU A 64 8.55 8.33 5.84
N HIS A 65 8.50 7.42 6.82
CA HIS A 65 9.45 7.40 7.92
C HIS A 65 10.83 6.84 7.53
N ILE A 66 10.88 5.97 6.52
CA ILE A 66 12.13 5.37 6.00
C ILE A 66 12.91 6.35 5.11
N ASP A 67 12.22 7.27 4.42
CA ASP A 67 12.85 8.25 3.50
C ASP A 67 13.54 9.44 4.21
N LYS A 68 13.65 9.42 5.55
CA LYS A 68 14.14 10.53 6.38
C LYS A 68 15.50 10.29 7.01
#